data_AF-A0A377JF66-F1
#
_entry.id   AF-A0A377JF66-F1
#
_cell.length_a   1.000
_cell.length_b   1.000
_cell.length_c   1.000
_cell.angle_alpha   90.00
_cell.angle_beta   90.00
_cell.angle_gamma   90.00
#
_symmetry.space_group_name_H-M   'P 1'
#
loop_
_entity.id
_entity.type
_entity.pdbx_description
1 polymer ?
#
loop_
_entity_poly.entity_id
_entity_poly.type
_entity_poly.pdbx_seq_one_letter_code
_entity_poly.pdbx_strand_id
1 'polypeptide(L)' 'MKKRFSTLAIATILGLSAGFANADPVKVKDILDREVTVDLPAKRVVLGFYYQDYMAVGGDKALDNVVGFSKKV' A
#
# COMPACT_ATOMS: atom_id res chain seq x y z
N MET A 1 7.41 0.22 45.09
CA MET A 1 6.19 0.27 44.25
C MET A 1 6.17 1.46 43.27
N LYS A 2 6.61 2.66 43.66
CA LYS A 2 6.61 3.88 42.82
C LYS A 2 7.38 3.75 41.48
N LYS A 3 8.53 3.06 41.45
CA LYS A 3 9.32 2.85 40.22
C LYS A 3 8.59 1.98 39.17
N ARG A 4 7.85 0.95 39.61
CA ARG A 4 7.11 0.04 38.71
C ARG A 4 5.89 0.70 38.06
N PHE A 5 5.21 1.58 38.80
CA PHE A 5 4.13 2.43 38.26
C PHE A 5 4.65 3.42 37.21
N SER A 6 5.84 4.00 37.43
CA SER A 6 6.46 4.90 36.46
C SER A 6 6.86 4.18 35.17
N THR A 7 7.37 2.94 35.25
CA THR A 7 7.73 2.15 34.07
C THR A 7 6.50 1.77 33.23
N LEU A 8 5.38 1.44 33.89
CA LEU A 8 4.13 1.08 33.21
C LEU A 8 3.50 2.28 32.48
N ALA A 9 3.54 3.46 33.10
CA ALA A 9 3.07 4.70 32.48
C ALA A 9 3.86 5.05 31.20
N ILE A 10 5.20 4.91 31.24
CA ILE A 10 6.07 5.17 30.08
C ILE A 10 5.81 4.16 28.95
N ALA A 11 5.62 2.88 29.27
CA ALA A 11 5.31 1.85 28.28
C ALA A 11 3.96 2.07 27.60
N THR A 12 2.98 2.61 28.33
CA THR A 12 1.66 2.93 27.78
C THR A 12 1.74 4.11 26.80
N ILE A 13 2.51 5.16 27.14
CA ILE A 13 2.69 6.34 26.27
C ILE A 13 3.42 5.96 24.96
N LEU A 14 4.46 5.12 25.04
CA LEU A 14 5.17 4.62 23.85
C LEU A 14 4.27 3.75 22.95
N GLY A 15 3.35 2.98 23.54
CA GLY A 15 2.38 2.17 22.79
C GLY A 15 1.34 2.99 22.03
N LEU A 16 0.91 4.14 22.57
CA LEU A 16 -0.05 5.02 21.88
C LEU A 16 0.58 5.81 20.72
N SER A 17 1.88 6.10 20.75
CA SER A 17 2.57 6.81 19.66
C SER A 17 2.86 5.96 18.42
N ALA A 18 2.75 4.63 18.50
CA ALA A 18 3.09 3.73 17.41
C ALA A 18 1.98 3.58 16.34
N GLY A 19 0.81 4.19 16.55
CA GLY A 19 -0.41 3.91 15.77
C GLY A 19 -0.73 4.83 14.59
N PHE A 20 0.02 5.90 14.34
CA PHE A 20 -0.39 6.93 13.37
C PHE A 20 0.66 7.21 12.30
N ALA A 21 1.17 6.17 11.64
CA ALA A 21 1.82 6.34 10.35
C ALA A 21 0.74 6.36 9.25
N ASN A 22 0.04 7.49 9.10
CA ASN A 22 -0.77 7.74 7.91
C ASN A 22 0.19 8.16 6.80
N ALA A 23 0.52 7.26 5.89
CA ALA A 23 1.28 7.61 4.70
C ALA A 23 0.44 8.57 3.86
N ASP A 24 1.07 9.66 3.38
CA ASP A 24 0.39 10.57 2.47
C ASP A 24 -0.09 9.81 1.22
N PRO A 25 -1.29 10.11 0.72
CA PRO A 25 -1.83 9.46 -0.47
C PRO A 25 -0.85 9.59 -1.63
N VAL A 26 -0.47 8.46 -2.23
CA VAL A 26 0.50 8.46 -3.32
C VAL A 26 -0.19 8.97 -4.58
N LYS A 27 0.33 10.07 -5.12
CA LYS A 27 -0.11 10.64 -6.39
C LYS A 27 0.80 10.17 -7.52
N VAL A 28 0.21 9.64 -8.57
CA VAL A 28 0.89 9.22 -9.80
C VAL A 28 0.34 10.04 -10.95
N LYS A 29 1.24 10.51 -11.82
CA LYS A 29 0.87 11.15 -13.08
C LYS A 29 0.79 10.08 -14.16
N ASP A 30 -0.35 9.97 -14.82
CA ASP A 30 -0.53 8.99 -15.89
C ASP A 30 -0.08 9.51 -17.28
N ILE A 31 -0.18 8.66 -18.29
CA ILE A 31 0.20 8.99 -19.68
C ILE A 31 -0.68 10.08 -20.33
N LEU A 32 -1.81 10.44 -19.71
CA LEU A 32 -2.71 11.51 -20.15
C LEU A 32 -2.56 12.76 -19.27
N ASP A 33 -1.47 12.84 -18.52
CA ASP A 33 -1.11 13.94 -17.61
C ASP A 33 -2.08 14.16 -16.43
N ARG A 34 -2.89 13.17 -16.05
CA ARG A 34 -3.81 13.26 -14.92
C ARG A 34 -3.09 12.94 -13.61
N GLU A 35 -3.41 13.66 -12.53
CA GLU A 35 -3.02 13.26 -11.18
C GLU A 35 -4.00 12.23 -10.62
N VAL A 36 -3.53 11.01 -10.41
CA VAL A 36 -4.32 9.91 -9.86
C VAL A 36 -3.79 9.56 -8.48
N THR A 37 -4.69 9.59 -7.48
CA THR A 37 -4.36 9.11 -6.13
C THR A 37 -4.56 7.61 -6.04
N VAL A 38 -3.56 6.89 -5.56
CA VAL A 38 -3.56 5.43 -5.44
C VAL A 38 -3.22 5.00 -4.01
N ASP A 39 -3.91 3.95 -3.55
CA ASP A 39 -3.58 3.28 -2.29
C ASP A 39 -2.52 2.21 -2.57
N LEU A 40 -1.36 2.34 -1.90
CA LEU A 40 -0.21 1.47 -2.08
C LEU A 40 0.23 0.83 -0.75
N PRO A 41 0.68 -0.45 -0.78
CA PRO A 41 0.78 -1.31 -1.95
C PRO A 41 -0.59 -1.76 -2.47
N ALA A 42 -0.73 -1.89 -3.78
CA ALA A 42 -2.00 -2.27 -4.40
C ALA A 42 -2.40 -3.69 -4.01
N LYS A 43 -3.57 -3.83 -3.35
CA LYS A 43 -4.06 -5.12 -2.81
C LYS A 43 -4.93 -5.91 -3.78
N ARG A 44 -5.58 -5.22 -4.73
CA ARG A 44 -6.48 -5.79 -5.73
C ARG A 44 -6.35 -5.00 -7.03
N VAL A 45 -5.85 -5.65 -8.07
CA VAL A 45 -5.58 -5.05 -9.37
C VAL A 45 -6.48 -5.69 -10.42
N VAL A 46 -7.10 -4.87 -11.27
CA VAL A 46 -7.82 -5.33 -12.46
C VAL A 46 -7.03 -4.87 -13.67
N LEU A 47 -6.60 -5.82 -14.49
CA LEU A 47 -5.82 -5.54 -15.70
C LEU A 47 -6.73 -5.46 -16.91
N GLY A 48 -6.89 -4.26 -17.45
CA GLY A 48 -7.70 -4.00 -18.64
C GLY A 48 -6.96 -4.28 -19.95
N PHE A 49 -5.65 -4.05 -19.98
CA PHE A 49 -4.81 -4.10 -21.17
C PHE A 49 -3.32 -4.24 -20.77
N TYR A 50 -2.45 -4.53 -21.74
CA TYR A 50 -0.98 -4.63 -21.57
C TYR A 50 -0.51 -5.60 -20.46
N TYR A 51 -1.09 -6.80 -20.43
CA TYR A 51 -0.71 -7.86 -19.48
C TYR A 51 0.79 -8.20 -19.55
N GLN A 52 1.34 -8.29 -20.75
CA GLN A 52 2.75 -8.66 -20.95
C GLN A 52 3.69 -7.60 -20.35
N ASP A 53 3.39 -6.33 -20.56
CA ASP A 53 4.17 -5.22 -20.00
C ASP A 53 4.07 -5.20 -18.48
N TYR A 54 2.86 -5.47 -17.94
CA TYR A 54 2.65 -5.56 -16.51
C TYR A 54 3.49 -6.68 -15.88
N MET A 55 3.55 -7.86 -16.52
CA MET A 55 4.42 -8.94 -16.07
C MET A 55 5.91 -8.61 -16.19
N ALA A 56 6.32 -7.97 -17.30
CA ALA A 56 7.71 -7.61 -17.52
C ALA A 56 8.23 -6.65 -16.44
N VAL A 57 7.38 -5.74 -15.96
CA VAL A 57 7.73 -4.81 -14.89
C VAL A 57 7.62 -5.46 -13.49
N GLY A 58 6.57 -6.23 -13.23
CA GLY A 58 6.30 -6.80 -11.92
C GLY A 58 7.08 -8.09 -11.60
N GLY A 59 7.70 -8.71 -12.61
CA GLY A 59 8.46 -9.96 -12.47
C GLY A 59 7.59 -11.13 -11.96
N ASP A 60 8.22 -12.05 -11.24
CA ASP A 60 7.60 -13.31 -10.79
C ASP A 60 6.35 -13.13 -9.91
N LYS A 61 6.24 -11.99 -9.22
CA LYS A 61 5.12 -11.67 -8.31
C LYS A 61 4.11 -10.70 -8.91
N ALA A 62 4.23 -10.39 -10.20
CA ALA A 62 3.38 -9.39 -10.86
C ALA A 62 1.89 -9.69 -10.62
N LEU A 63 1.49 -10.97 -10.67
CA LEU A 63 0.09 -11.36 -10.73
C LEU A 63 -0.54 -11.69 -9.37
N ASP A 64 0.24 -11.68 -8.28
CA ASP A 64 -0.23 -12.09 -6.94
C ASP A 64 -1.48 -11.33 -6.48
N ASN A 65 -1.57 -10.04 -6.84
CA ASN A 65 -2.68 -9.17 -6.46
C ASN A 65 -3.68 -8.91 -7.60
N VAL A 66 -3.53 -9.58 -8.75
CA VAL A 66 -4.44 -9.40 -9.89
C VAL A 66 -5.68 -10.26 -9.68
N VAL A 67 -6.84 -9.61 -9.59
CA VAL A 67 -8.13 -10.25 -9.29
C VAL A 67 -9.08 -10.27 -10.49
N GLY A 68 -8.67 -9.72 -11.62
CA GLY A 68 -9.49 -9.71 -12.82
C GLY A 68 -8.72 -9.27 -14.06
N PHE A 69 -9.13 -9.84 -15.19
CA PHE A 69 -8.66 -9.49 -16.52
C PHE A 69 -9.84 -9.05 -17.38
N SER A 70 -9.59 -8.15 -18.34
CA SER A 70 -10.54 -7.91 -19.41
C SER A 70 -10.84 -9.21 -20.16
N LYS A 71 -12.09 -9.43 -20.59
CA LYS A 71 -12.49 -10.61 -21.38
C LYS A 71 -11.74 -10.75 -22.71
N LYS A 72 -11.24 -9.63 -23.22
CA LYS A 72 -10.52 -9.51 -24.48
C LYS A 72 -9.11 -8.99 -24.17
N VAL A 73 -8.37 -9.77 -23.38
CA VAL A 73 -6.91 -9.65 -23.27
C VAL A 73 -6.24 -10.42 -24.40
#